data_AF-A0A936VYX8-F1
#
_entry.id   AF-A0A936VYX8-F1
#
_cell.length_a   1.000
_cell.length_b   1.000
_cell.length_c   1.000
_cell.angle_alpha   90.00
_cell.angle_beta   90.00
_cell.angle_gamma   90.00
#
_symmetry.space_group_name_H-M   'P 1'
#
loop_
_entity.id
_entity.type
_entity.pdbx_description
1 polymer ?
#
loop_
_entity_poly.entity_id
_entity_poly.type
_entity_poly.pdbx_seq_one_letter_code
_entity_poly.pdbx_strand_id
1 'polypeptide(L)'
;MAVVSLVGLASLLVAQIASSAKNQVAMINSRINDEDENHVRILKEIDSCDVLKNMGFIFIFTGDNQPKKIQNAAVAKIKTNPEWEQELLKYLDTDWAPDVFQFLASNDVDHPSIFEAPIQKGVLIQARLWRERIRKCSHPSHFYAGMFNWDVERVIRTVDKFQSKEIDYLPVMKELRASLNEPSELDKPKFSAATMLDKWIKEHE
;
A
#
# COMPACT_ATOMS: atom_id res chain seq x y z
N MET A 1 -56.58 1.32 40.19
CA MET A 1 -55.93 0.77 38.97
C MET A 1 -54.92 1.79 38.43
N ALA A 2 -53.65 1.73 38.83
CA ALA A 2 -52.59 2.59 38.27
C ALA A 2 -51.14 2.18 38.69
N VAL A 3 -50.84 0.89 38.88
CA VAL A 3 -49.50 0.47 39.37
C VAL A 3 -48.80 -0.55 38.46
N VAL A 4 -49.47 -1.05 37.41
CA VAL A 4 -48.91 -2.11 36.55
C VAL A 4 -48.12 -1.57 35.35
N SER A 5 -48.20 -0.26 35.03
CA SER A 5 -47.58 0.28 33.81
C SER A 5 -46.11 0.70 33.94
N LEU A 6 -45.60 1.05 35.13
CA LEU A 6 -44.21 1.52 35.28
C LEU A 6 -43.16 0.40 35.42
N VAL A 7 -43.52 -0.74 36.04
CA VAL A 7 -42.58 -1.86 36.24
C VAL A 7 -42.31 -2.59 34.91
N GLY A 8 -43.32 -2.69 34.03
CA GLY A 8 -43.18 -3.30 32.70
C GLY A 8 -42.31 -2.47 31.74
N LEU A 9 -42.39 -1.13 31.80
CA LEU A 9 -41.57 -0.25 30.97
C LEU A 9 -40.11 -0.22 31.40
N ALA A 10 -39.83 -0.24 32.72
CA ALA A 10 -38.47 -0.29 33.23
C ALA A 10 -37.76 -1.63 32.88
N SER A 11 -38.48 -2.75 32.94
CA SER A 11 -37.94 -4.08 32.61
C SER A 11 -37.68 -4.26 31.11
N LEU A 12 -38.52 -3.68 30.23
CA LEU A 12 -38.27 -3.66 28.78
C LEU A 12 -37.03 -2.82 28.43
N LEU A 13 -36.85 -1.66 29.08
CA LEU A 13 -35.70 -0.78 28.84
C LEU A 13 -34.38 -1.47 29.25
N VAL A 14 -34.36 -2.15 30.40
CA VAL A 14 -33.21 -2.92 30.88
C VAL A 14 -32.90 -4.10 29.95
N ALA A 15 -33.93 -4.82 29.46
CA ALA A 15 -33.75 -5.92 28.52
C ALA A 15 -33.18 -5.46 27.17
N GLN A 16 -33.60 -4.29 26.65
CA GLN A 16 -33.05 -3.71 25.42
C GLN A 16 -31.61 -3.25 25.58
N ILE A 17 -31.25 -2.63 26.71
CA ILE A 17 -29.86 -2.24 26.99
C ILE A 17 -28.96 -3.48 27.09
N ALA A 18 -29.39 -4.52 27.80
CA ALA A 18 -28.64 -5.77 27.93
C ALA A 18 -28.48 -6.51 26.59
N SER A 19 -29.54 -6.53 25.76
CA SER A 19 -29.49 -7.10 24.40
C SER A 19 -28.56 -6.33 23.48
N SER A 20 -28.61 -4.99 23.52
CA SER A 20 -27.72 -4.11 22.75
C SER A 20 -26.26 -4.30 23.15
N ALA A 21 -25.96 -4.37 24.45
CA ALA A 21 -24.61 -4.64 24.95
C ALA A 21 -24.11 -6.03 24.52
N LYS A 22 -24.96 -7.07 24.60
CA LYS A 22 -24.60 -8.42 24.15
C LYS A 22 -24.33 -8.47 22.65
N ASN A 23 -25.12 -7.77 21.84
CA ASN A 23 -24.92 -7.68 20.39
C ASN A 23 -23.64 -6.91 20.04
N GLN A 24 -23.32 -5.83 20.76
CA GLN A 24 -22.06 -5.11 20.59
C GLN A 24 -20.84 -5.98 20.94
N VAL A 25 -20.88 -6.70 22.06
CA VAL A 25 -19.81 -7.64 22.44
C VAL A 25 -19.68 -8.78 21.42
N ALA A 26 -20.79 -9.33 20.91
CA ALA A 26 -20.76 -10.36 19.87
C ALA A 26 -20.18 -9.83 18.54
N MET A 27 -20.50 -8.59 18.15
CA MET A 27 -19.89 -7.94 16.99
C MET A 27 -18.40 -7.66 17.17
N ILE A 28 -17.97 -7.28 18.38
CA ILE A 28 -16.55 -7.08 18.69
C ILE A 28 -15.82 -8.43 18.65
N ASN A 29 -16.36 -9.47 19.28
CA ASN A 29 -15.74 -10.79 19.31
C ASN A 29 -15.69 -11.45 17.92
N SER A 30 -16.73 -11.28 17.09
CA SER A 30 -16.70 -11.76 15.70
C SER A 30 -15.63 -11.03 14.89
N ARG A 31 -15.52 -9.70 15.01
CA ARG A 31 -14.44 -8.95 14.35
C ARG A 31 -13.05 -9.38 14.80
N ILE A 32 -12.84 -9.59 16.09
CA ILE A 32 -11.57 -10.09 16.64
C ILE A 32 -11.24 -11.47 16.07
N ASN A 33 -12.21 -12.39 16.07
CA ASN A 33 -12.01 -13.74 15.52
C ASN A 33 -11.74 -13.71 14.01
N ASP A 34 -12.48 -12.90 13.24
CA ASP A 34 -12.30 -12.76 11.79
C ASP A 34 -10.92 -12.15 11.46
N GLU A 35 -10.48 -11.16 12.23
CA GLU A 35 -9.14 -10.58 12.12
C GLU A 35 -8.05 -11.63 12.42
N ASP A 36 -8.23 -12.41 13.48
CA ASP A 36 -7.27 -13.45 13.88
C ASP A 36 -7.20 -14.59 12.83
N GLU A 37 -8.33 -15.06 12.32
CA GLU A 37 -8.37 -16.08 11.26
C GLU A 37 -7.72 -15.57 9.96
N ASN A 38 -8.01 -14.33 9.57
CA ASN A 38 -7.40 -13.71 8.40
C ASN A 38 -5.89 -13.53 8.56
N HIS A 39 -5.42 -13.09 9.73
CA HIS A 39 -3.99 -12.99 10.02
C HIS A 39 -3.28 -14.35 9.96
N VAL A 40 -3.88 -15.40 10.52
CA VAL A 40 -3.33 -16.76 10.45
C VAL A 40 -3.25 -17.25 9.02
N ARG A 41 -4.27 -16.97 8.19
CA ARG A 41 -4.26 -17.29 6.76
C ARG A 41 -3.12 -16.59 6.03
N ILE A 42 -2.95 -15.29 6.23
CA ILE A 42 -1.87 -14.50 5.60
C ILE A 42 -0.49 -15.01 6.02
N LEU A 43 -0.30 -15.33 7.30
CA LEU A 43 0.98 -15.86 7.80
C LEU A 43 1.31 -17.22 7.17
N LYS A 44 0.31 -18.10 6.97
CA LYS A 44 0.51 -19.36 6.24
C LYS A 44 0.85 -19.13 4.76
N GLU A 45 0.22 -18.14 4.13
CA GLU A 45 0.50 -17.76 2.75
C GLU A 45 1.97 -17.30 2.60
N ILE A 46 2.43 -16.42 3.48
CA ILE A 46 3.83 -15.97 3.56
C ILE A 46 4.77 -17.17 3.77
N ASP A 47 4.48 -18.02 4.74
CA ASP A 47 5.34 -19.17 5.06
C ASP A 47 5.45 -20.16 3.89
N SER A 48 4.36 -20.37 3.16
CA SER A 48 4.31 -21.26 1.99
C SER A 48 4.99 -20.71 0.74
N CYS A 49 5.35 -19.42 0.71
CA CYS A 49 5.95 -18.80 -0.45
C CYS A 49 7.36 -19.35 -0.74
N ASP A 50 7.58 -19.84 -1.96
CA ASP A 50 8.90 -20.13 -2.49
C ASP A 50 9.53 -18.83 -3.03
N VAL A 51 10.29 -18.12 -2.19
CA VAL A 51 10.86 -16.81 -2.52
C VAL A 51 11.86 -16.83 -3.67
N LEU A 52 12.35 -18.01 -4.08
CA LEU A 52 13.23 -18.12 -5.25
C LEU A 52 12.44 -18.06 -6.58
N LYS A 53 11.12 -18.27 -6.52
CA LYS A 53 10.25 -18.26 -7.70
C LYS A 53 9.19 -17.16 -7.65
N ASN A 54 8.77 -16.79 -6.44
CA ASN A 54 7.49 -16.13 -6.19
C ASN A 54 7.61 -14.94 -5.22
N MET A 55 8.79 -14.33 -5.08
CA MET A 55 9.02 -13.21 -4.14
C MET A 55 8.02 -12.07 -4.34
N GLY A 56 7.68 -11.75 -5.60
CA GLY A 56 6.71 -10.71 -5.95
C GLY A 56 5.37 -10.80 -5.20
N PHE A 57 4.87 -12.03 -4.97
CA PHE A 57 3.56 -12.24 -4.35
C PHE A 57 3.47 -11.78 -2.90
N ILE A 58 4.60 -11.74 -2.17
CA ILE A 58 4.58 -11.37 -0.75
C ILE A 58 4.96 -9.90 -0.50
N PHE A 59 5.32 -9.12 -1.53
CA PHE A 59 5.58 -7.68 -1.39
C PHE A 59 4.36 -6.91 -0.88
N ILE A 60 3.14 -7.33 -1.24
CA ILE A 60 1.91 -6.71 -0.74
C ILE A 60 1.82 -6.72 0.80
N PHE A 61 2.51 -7.65 1.46
CA PHE A 61 2.54 -7.80 2.90
C PHE A 61 3.69 -7.04 3.59
N THR A 62 4.57 -6.35 2.86
CA THR A 62 5.75 -5.67 3.44
C THR A 62 5.54 -4.18 3.69
N GLY A 63 4.40 -3.62 3.29
CA GLY A 63 4.06 -2.21 3.50
C GLY A 63 3.74 -1.89 4.96
N ASP A 64 3.87 -0.63 5.35
CA ASP A 64 3.53 -0.13 6.69
C ASP A 64 2.03 -0.04 6.97
N ASN A 65 1.19 -0.22 5.95
CA ASN A 65 -0.25 -0.40 6.08
C ASN A 65 -0.63 -1.80 6.62
N GLN A 66 0.34 -2.69 6.80
CA GLN A 66 0.13 -4.04 7.30
C GLN A 66 0.32 -4.11 8.83
N PRO A 67 -0.39 -5.01 9.53
CA PRO A 67 -0.08 -5.34 10.92
C PRO A 67 1.39 -5.74 11.06
N LYS A 68 2.10 -5.23 12.09
CA LYS A 68 3.55 -5.42 12.24
C LYS A 68 3.99 -6.88 12.22
N LYS A 69 3.16 -7.79 12.76
CA LYS A 69 3.44 -9.24 12.72
C LYS A 69 3.49 -9.78 11.29
N ILE A 70 2.56 -9.35 10.43
CA ILE A 70 2.51 -9.74 9.01
C ILE A 70 3.69 -9.12 8.27
N GLN A 71 3.92 -7.82 8.47
CA GLN A 71 5.04 -7.10 7.85
C GLN A 71 6.38 -7.78 8.16
N ASN A 72 6.67 -8.02 9.43
CA ASN A 72 7.92 -8.64 9.86
C ASN A 72 8.06 -10.07 9.32
N ALA A 73 6.98 -10.84 9.27
CA ALA A 73 7.00 -12.19 8.71
C ALA A 73 7.32 -12.18 7.20
N ALA A 74 6.69 -11.28 6.44
CA ALA A 74 6.95 -11.15 5.01
C ALA A 74 8.39 -10.72 4.72
N VAL A 75 8.90 -9.71 5.44
CA VAL A 75 10.29 -9.25 5.31
C VAL A 75 11.27 -10.35 5.69
N ALA A 76 11.06 -11.04 6.82
CA ALA A 76 11.89 -12.16 7.23
C ALA A 76 11.90 -13.28 6.18
N LYS A 77 10.74 -13.58 5.59
CA LYS A 77 10.61 -14.58 4.52
C LYS A 77 11.40 -14.17 3.28
N ILE A 78 11.29 -12.93 2.81
CA ILE A 78 12.11 -12.41 1.69
C ILE A 78 13.60 -12.61 1.96
N LYS A 79 14.06 -12.25 3.17
CA LYS A 79 15.46 -12.38 3.58
C LYS A 79 15.94 -13.82 3.77
N THR A 80 15.08 -14.85 3.63
CA THR A 80 15.54 -16.25 3.54
C THR A 80 16.24 -16.56 2.22
N ASN A 81 16.02 -15.73 1.18
CA ASN A 81 16.84 -15.76 -0.02
C ASN A 81 18.15 -14.97 0.25
N PRO A 82 19.34 -15.59 0.15
CA PRO A 82 20.61 -14.87 0.36
C PRO A 82 20.86 -13.76 -0.67
N GLU A 83 20.21 -13.81 -1.84
CA GLU A 83 20.32 -12.80 -2.90
C GLU A 83 19.13 -11.82 -2.91
N TRP A 84 18.39 -11.70 -1.81
CA TRP A 84 17.11 -10.98 -1.78
C TRP A 84 17.20 -9.53 -2.27
N GLU A 85 18.26 -8.78 -1.94
CA GLU A 85 18.44 -7.41 -2.45
C GLU A 85 18.62 -7.38 -3.97
N GLN A 86 19.32 -8.37 -4.52
CA GLN A 86 19.50 -8.48 -5.97
C GLN A 86 18.22 -8.87 -6.68
N GLU A 87 17.36 -9.67 -6.05
CA GLU A 87 16.00 -9.88 -6.53
C GLU A 87 15.18 -8.59 -6.53
N LEU A 88 15.26 -7.76 -5.48
CA LEU A 88 14.60 -6.46 -5.48
C LEU A 88 15.07 -5.57 -6.64
N LEU A 89 16.39 -5.55 -6.92
CA LEU A 89 16.93 -4.82 -8.06
C LEU A 89 16.39 -5.33 -9.40
N LYS A 90 16.27 -6.65 -9.57
CA LYS A 90 15.65 -7.25 -10.76
C LYS A 90 14.18 -6.84 -10.89
N TYR A 91 13.42 -6.89 -9.80
CA TYR A 91 12.01 -6.51 -9.82
C TYR A 91 11.78 -5.02 -10.10
N LEU A 92 12.67 -4.14 -9.65
CA LEU A 92 12.64 -2.71 -10.01
C LEU A 92 12.74 -2.47 -11.52
N ASP A 93 13.27 -3.42 -12.28
CA ASP A 93 13.37 -3.36 -13.75
C ASP A 93 12.18 -4.03 -14.47
N THR A 94 11.10 -4.33 -13.76
CA THR A 94 9.93 -5.00 -14.31
C THR A 94 8.64 -4.29 -13.92
N ASP A 95 7.50 -4.78 -14.41
CA ASP A 95 6.17 -4.27 -14.03
C ASP A 95 5.87 -4.39 -12.53
N TRP A 96 6.70 -5.11 -11.77
CA TRP A 96 6.65 -5.21 -10.29
C TRP A 96 7.33 -4.05 -9.55
N ALA A 97 7.90 -3.06 -10.25
CA ALA A 97 8.52 -1.91 -9.59
C ALA A 97 7.63 -1.24 -8.51
N PRO A 98 6.31 -1.06 -8.70
CA PRO A 98 5.44 -0.50 -7.65
C PRO A 98 5.47 -1.30 -6.33
N ASP A 99 5.53 -2.63 -6.41
CA ASP A 99 5.59 -3.50 -5.24
C ASP A 99 6.95 -3.41 -4.53
N VAL A 100 8.04 -3.23 -5.29
CA VAL A 100 9.36 -2.98 -4.69
C VAL A 100 9.39 -1.60 -4.00
N PHE A 101 8.75 -0.57 -4.57
CA PHE A 101 8.60 0.72 -3.88
C PHE A 101 7.83 0.59 -2.56
N GLN A 102 6.82 -0.28 -2.49
CA GLN A 102 6.14 -0.58 -1.23
C GLN A 102 7.13 -1.15 -0.19
N PHE A 103 8.00 -2.08 -0.60
CA PHE A 103 9.03 -2.62 0.27
C PHE A 103 10.01 -1.53 0.74
N LEU A 104 10.62 -0.80 -0.20
CA LEU A 104 11.70 0.17 0.09
C LEU A 104 11.22 1.37 0.91
N ALA A 105 9.99 1.83 0.70
CA ALA A 105 9.40 2.91 1.47
C ALA A 105 9.19 2.56 2.96
N SER A 106 9.03 1.26 3.27
CA SER A 106 8.59 0.78 4.57
C SER A 106 9.64 -0.01 5.36
N ASN A 107 10.73 -0.42 4.71
CA ASN A 107 11.73 -1.32 5.29
C ASN A 107 13.16 -0.89 4.93
N ASP A 108 14.12 -1.23 5.78
CA ASP A 108 15.54 -0.99 5.54
C ASP A 108 16.17 -2.08 4.69
N VAL A 109 17.18 -1.66 3.92
CA VAL A 109 18.05 -2.53 3.15
C VAL A 109 19.45 -2.53 3.75
N ASP A 110 20.18 -3.61 3.55
CA ASP A 110 21.50 -3.81 4.15
C ASP A 110 22.56 -3.01 3.35
N HIS A 111 22.37 -2.86 2.03
CA HIS A 111 23.28 -2.13 1.13
C HIS A 111 22.56 -1.02 0.34
N PRO A 112 22.25 0.14 0.94
CA PRO A 112 21.42 1.15 0.29
C PRO A 112 21.99 1.74 -1.01
N SER A 113 23.31 1.87 -1.13
CA SER A 113 23.95 2.47 -2.30
C SER A 113 23.71 1.71 -3.61
N ILE A 114 23.47 0.40 -3.57
CA ILE A 114 23.22 -0.39 -4.79
C ILE A 114 21.84 -0.10 -5.40
N PHE A 115 20.95 0.54 -4.65
CA PHE A 115 19.59 0.83 -5.08
C PHE A 115 19.44 2.19 -5.77
N GLU A 116 20.43 3.09 -5.65
CA GLU A 116 20.25 4.49 -6.10
C GLU A 116 19.87 4.58 -7.59
N ALA A 117 20.67 3.98 -8.47
CA ALA A 117 20.39 3.98 -9.91
C ALA A 117 19.19 3.10 -10.29
N PRO A 118 19.02 1.87 -9.72
CA PRO A 118 17.81 1.07 -9.94
C PRO A 118 16.50 1.78 -9.55
N ILE A 119 16.49 2.62 -8.51
CA ILE A 119 15.32 3.41 -8.12
C ILE A 119 14.91 4.37 -9.24
N GLN A 120 15.85 5.07 -9.87
CA GLN A 120 15.54 5.94 -11.03
C GLN A 120 14.82 5.14 -12.13
N LYS A 121 15.31 3.93 -12.42
CA LYS A 121 14.70 3.05 -13.42
C LYS A 121 13.30 2.61 -13.04
N GLY A 122 13.10 2.23 -11.77
CA GLY A 122 11.79 1.89 -11.22
C GLY A 122 10.78 3.03 -11.34
N VAL A 123 11.20 4.28 -11.07
CA VAL A 123 10.33 5.47 -11.22
C VAL A 123 9.87 5.63 -12.67
N LEU A 124 10.76 5.43 -13.64
CA LEU A 124 10.42 5.50 -15.07
C LEU A 124 9.48 4.38 -15.50
N ILE A 125 9.65 3.16 -14.95
CA ILE A 125 8.71 2.06 -15.18
C ILE A 125 7.32 2.41 -14.62
N GLN A 126 7.25 2.99 -13.42
CA GLN A 126 5.98 3.40 -12.84
C GLN A 126 5.30 4.49 -13.68
N ALA A 127 6.07 5.44 -14.20
CA ALA A 127 5.57 6.44 -15.14
C ALA A 127 4.99 5.80 -16.41
N ARG A 128 5.66 4.79 -16.99
CA ARG A 128 5.12 4.01 -18.12
C ARG A 128 3.82 3.30 -17.75
N LEU A 129 3.79 2.58 -16.63
CA LEU A 129 2.61 1.83 -16.17
C LEU A 129 1.40 2.74 -15.94
N TRP A 130 1.60 3.95 -15.41
CA TRP A 130 0.52 4.92 -15.23
C TRP A 130 -0.04 5.42 -16.56
N ARG A 131 0.83 5.72 -17.54
CA ARG A 131 0.38 6.07 -18.90
C ARG A 131 -0.46 4.95 -19.49
N GLU A 132 0.00 3.71 -19.38
CA GLU A 132 -0.76 2.55 -19.85
C GLU A 132 -2.10 2.39 -19.13
N ARG A 133 -2.14 2.52 -17.81
CA ARG A 133 -3.35 2.41 -17.00
C ARG A 133 -4.38 3.49 -17.35
N ILE A 134 -3.93 4.73 -17.57
CA ILE A 134 -4.79 5.84 -17.99
C ILE A 134 -5.35 5.57 -19.39
N ARG A 135 -4.49 5.19 -20.34
CA ARG A 135 -4.89 4.94 -21.75
C ARG A 135 -5.85 3.77 -21.89
N LYS A 136 -5.65 2.71 -21.11
CA LYS A 136 -6.46 1.47 -21.15
C LYS A 136 -7.70 1.53 -20.25
N CYS A 137 -7.98 2.67 -19.60
CA CYS A 137 -9.14 2.81 -18.73
C CYS A 137 -10.44 2.66 -19.55
N SER A 138 -11.26 1.67 -19.21
CA SER A 138 -12.47 1.34 -19.96
C SER A 138 -13.76 1.87 -19.35
N HIS A 139 -13.71 2.47 -18.16
CA HIS A 139 -14.91 2.96 -17.47
C HIS A 139 -14.61 4.17 -16.56
N PRO A 140 -15.43 5.24 -16.59
CA PRO A 140 -15.18 6.46 -15.81
C PRO A 140 -15.04 6.24 -14.31
N SER A 141 -15.78 5.29 -13.72
CA SER A 141 -15.70 5.00 -12.29
C SER A 141 -14.35 4.44 -11.83
N HIS A 142 -13.50 3.96 -12.75
CA HIS A 142 -12.14 3.53 -12.43
C HIS A 142 -11.21 4.74 -12.23
N PHE A 143 -11.59 5.92 -12.73
CA PHE A 143 -10.91 7.15 -12.41
C PHE A 143 -11.45 7.79 -11.14
N TYR A 144 -10.56 8.00 -10.18
CA TYR A 144 -10.83 8.79 -8.98
C TYR A 144 -9.56 9.53 -8.59
N ALA A 145 -9.72 10.69 -7.94
CA ALA A 145 -8.63 11.63 -7.70
C ALA A 145 -7.43 10.98 -6.98
N GLY A 146 -7.69 10.07 -6.04
CA GLY A 146 -6.68 9.43 -5.20
C GLY A 146 -6.02 8.16 -5.76
N MET A 147 -6.32 7.75 -7.00
CA MET A 147 -5.93 6.42 -7.50
C MET A 147 -4.43 6.12 -7.57
N PHE A 148 -3.60 7.17 -7.59
CA PHE A 148 -2.13 7.08 -7.63
C PHE A 148 -1.46 7.56 -6.34
N ASN A 149 -2.22 7.92 -5.30
CA ASN A 149 -1.65 8.57 -4.12
C ASN A 149 -0.68 7.66 -3.35
N TRP A 150 -1.06 6.40 -3.12
CA TRP A 150 -0.20 5.42 -2.43
C TRP A 150 1.09 5.17 -3.21
N ASP A 151 1.00 5.07 -4.52
CA ASP A 151 2.15 4.88 -5.39
C ASP A 151 3.11 6.09 -5.30
N VAL A 152 2.61 7.31 -5.43
CA VAL A 152 3.42 8.53 -5.29
C VAL A 152 4.06 8.63 -3.91
N GLU A 153 3.29 8.39 -2.86
CA GLU A 153 3.77 8.47 -1.48
C GLU A 153 4.96 7.53 -1.24
N ARG A 154 4.87 6.29 -1.72
CA ARG A 154 5.94 5.29 -1.62
C ARG A 154 7.16 5.66 -2.45
N VAL A 155 6.96 6.19 -3.66
CA VAL A 155 8.07 6.71 -4.48
C VAL A 155 8.78 7.84 -3.76
N ILE A 156 8.04 8.87 -3.29
CA ILE A 156 8.61 10.02 -2.57
C ILE A 156 9.43 9.55 -1.36
N ARG A 157 8.84 8.72 -0.50
CA ARG A 157 9.55 8.17 0.67
C ARG A 157 10.79 7.38 0.30
N THR A 158 10.75 6.65 -0.82
CA THR A 158 11.90 5.89 -1.31
C THR A 158 12.98 6.82 -1.84
N VAL A 159 12.66 7.79 -2.71
CA VAL A 159 13.67 8.71 -3.25
C VAL A 159 14.29 9.55 -2.13
N ASP A 160 13.49 10.05 -1.18
CA ASP A 160 14.00 10.81 -0.03
C ASP A 160 14.95 9.96 0.85
N LYS A 161 14.62 8.68 1.03
CA LYS A 161 15.43 7.74 1.82
C LYS A 161 16.76 7.40 1.16
N PHE A 162 16.78 7.30 -0.16
CA PHE A 162 17.94 6.86 -0.95
C PHE A 162 18.62 8.02 -1.70
N GLN A 163 18.28 9.27 -1.37
CA GLN A 163 18.91 10.44 -1.97
C GLN A 163 20.35 10.57 -1.49
N SER A 164 21.27 10.66 -2.45
CA SER A 164 22.69 10.89 -2.22
C SER A 164 23.14 12.12 -2.98
N LYS A 165 24.41 12.52 -2.80
CA LYS A 165 25.00 13.60 -3.61
C LYS A 165 25.34 13.16 -5.03
N GLU A 166 25.31 11.86 -5.31
CA GLU A 166 25.77 11.28 -6.57
C GLU A 166 24.63 11.03 -7.56
N ILE A 167 23.37 10.99 -7.08
CA ILE A 167 22.19 10.76 -7.89
C ILE A 167 21.18 11.90 -7.73
N ASP A 168 20.75 12.43 -8.89
CA ASP A 168 19.64 13.38 -8.99
C ASP A 168 18.36 12.65 -9.43
N TYR A 169 17.36 12.58 -8.55
CA TYR A 169 16.05 12.01 -8.86
C TYR A 169 15.10 13.03 -9.51
N LEU A 170 15.42 14.32 -9.54
CA LEU A 170 14.54 15.37 -10.08
C LEU A 170 14.06 15.09 -11.52
N PRO A 171 14.91 14.65 -12.46
CA PRO A 171 14.47 14.38 -13.83
C PRO A 171 13.42 13.26 -13.91
N VAL A 172 13.62 12.16 -13.17
CA VAL A 172 12.68 11.03 -13.19
C VAL A 172 11.39 11.33 -12.45
N MET A 173 11.44 12.16 -11.40
CA MET A 173 10.26 12.64 -10.69
C MET A 173 9.41 13.58 -11.55
N LYS A 174 10.05 14.43 -12.37
CA LYS A 174 9.36 15.24 -13.40
C LYS A 174 8.69 14.36 -14.45
N GLU A 175 9.34 13.27 -14.86
CA GLU A 175 8.78 12.31 -15.83
C GLU A 175 7.58 11.53 -15.27
N LEU A 176 7.66 11.11 -14.00
CA LEU A 176 6.54 10.53 -13.26
C LEU A 176 5.37 11.53 -13.17
N ARG A 177 5.65 12.79 -12.86
CA ARG A 177 4.62 13.84 -12.84
C ARG A 177 3.96 14.07 -14.20
N ALA A 178 4.75 14.04 -15.27
CA ALA A 178 4.25 14.18 -16.63
C ALA A 178 3.32 13.01 -17.03
N SER A 179 3.56 11.80 -16.51
CA SER A 179 2.72 10.63 -16.82
C SER A 179 1.24 10.79 -16.43
N LEU A 180 0.93 11.58 -15.40
CA LEU A 180 -0.45 11.87 -14.98
C LEU A 180 -1.24 12.68 -16.02
N ASN A 181 -0.55 13.31 -16.96
CA ASN A 181 -1.16 14.08 -18.03
C ASN A 181 -1.51 13.24 -19.27
N GLU A 182 -1.20 11.92 -19.28
CA GLU A 182 -1.49 11.01 -20.39
C GLU A 182 -2.94 11.15 -20.90
N PRO A 183 -3.17 11.27 -22.22
CA PRO A 183 -4.53 11.37 -22.77
C PRO A 183 -5.38 10.12 -22.46
N SER A 184 -6.69 10.34 -22.37
CA SER A 184 -7.71 9.30 -22.18
C SER A 184 -8.95 9.72 -22.97
N GLU A 185 -9.69 8.75 -23.51
CA GLU A 185 -10.98 8.98 -24.17
C GLU A 185 -12.09 9.34 -23.17
N LEU A 186 -11.88 9.01 -21.90
CA LEU A 186 -12.79 9.31 -20.78
C LEU A 186 -12.33 10.57 -20.03
N ASP A 187 -13.29 11.27 -19.43
CA ASP A 187 -13.04 12.40 -18.55
C ASP A 187 -12.20 11.99 -17.34
N LYS A 188 -11.03 12.61 -17.21
CA LYS A 188 -10.11 12.39 -16.09
C LYS A 188 -10.37 13.41 -14.98
N PRO A 189 -10.46 12.99 -13.71
CA PRO A 189 -10.37 13.92 -12.60
C PRO A 189 -8.97 14.51 -12.53
N LYS A 190 -8.83 15.63 -11.82
CA LYS A 190 -7.51 16.08 -11.38
C LYS A 190 -6.99 15.09 -10.33
N PHE A 191 -5.95 14.33 -10.67
CA PHE A 191 -5.33 13.40 -9.73
C PHE A 191 -4.63 14.17 -8.59
N SER A 192 -4.91 13.82 -7.34
CA SER A 192 -4.27 14.46 -6.17
C SER A 192 -2.77 14.17 -6.09
N ALA A 193 -2.35 13.02 -6.63
CA ALA A 193 -0.97 12.63 -6.87
C ALA A 193 -0.15 13.71 -7.60
N ALA A 194 -0.77 14.47 -8.52
CA ALA A 194 -0.12 15.56 -9.22
C ALA A 194 0.40 16.64 -8.25
N THR A 195 -0.43 17.03 -7.27
CA THR A 195 -0.07 18.04 -6.27
C THR A 195 1.06 17.57 -5.36
N MET A 196 1.09 16.27 -5.01
CA MET A 196 2.16 15.69 -4.18
C MET A 196 3.51 15.77 -4.89
N LEU A 197 3.55 15.38 -6.17
CA LEU A 197 4.75 15.48 -7.00
C LEU A 197 5.13 16.93 -7.30
N ASP A 198 4.18 17.81 -7.58
CA ASP A 198 4.43 19.25 -7.80
C ASP A 198 5.09 19.89 -6.57
N LYS A 199 4.65 19.50 -5.37
CA LYS A 199 5.27 19.94 -4.11
C LYS A 199 6.71 19.43 -3.98
N TRP A 200 6.93 18.13 -4.15
CA TRP A 200 8.26 17.53 -4.04
C TRP A 200 9.23 18.14 -5.06
N ILE A 201 8.81 18.28 -6.33
CA ILE A 201 9.63 18.86 -7.40
C ILE A 201 10.06 20.28 -7.03
N LYS A 202 9.14 21.13 -6.56
CA LYS A 202 9.44 22.52 -6.17
C LYS A 202 10.46 22.61 -5.03
N GLU A 203 10.49 21.63 -4.12
CA GLU A 203 11.44 21.59 -3.01
C GLU A 203 12.86 21.18 -3.46
N HIS A 204 13.00 20.63 -4.67
CA HIS A 204 14.23 20.07 -5.21
C HIS A 204 14.71 20.77 -6.50
N GLU A 205 14.05 21.84 -6.93
CA GLU A 205 14.50 22.76 -8.00
C GLU A 205 15.45 23.83 -7.47
#